data_AF-A0A060C7P8-F1
#
_entry.id   AF-A0A060C7P8-F1
#
_cell.length_a   1.000
_cell.length_b   1.000
_cell.length_c   1.000
_cell.angle_alpha   90.00
_cell.angle_beta   90.00
_cell.angle_gamma   90.00
#
_symmetry.space_group_name_H-M   'P 1'
#
loop_
_entity.id
_entity.type
_entity.pdbx_description
1 polymer ?
#
loop_
_entity_poly.entity_id
_entity_poly.type
_entity_poly.pdbx_seq_one_letter_code
_entity_poly.pdbx_strand_id
1 'polypeptide(L)'
;MEDSSGATASDTDLLTAVRTGGHGAFAALWSRHVDAGLRAAAQITNRFDPHDLVQEAFTRILGATRRGAGPVEAFRPYLYATLRNISQNWHRDGIEDFAYDDLGDEADPLAR
;
A
#
# COMPACT_ATOMS: atom_id res chain seq x y z
N MET A 1 -8.79 -9.47 -32.59
CA MET A 1 -8.02 -8.59 -31.69
C MET A 1 -8.17 -9.16 -30.30
N GLU A 2 -7.24 -10.05 -29.93
CA GLU A 2 -7.13 -10.64 -28.59
C GLU A 2 -5.67 -11.10 -28.48
N ASP A 3 -4.79 -10.15 -28.15
CA ASP A 3 -3.41 -10.46 -27.77
C ASP A 3 -3.41 -10.73 -26.27
N SER A 4 -3.79 -11.95 -25.90
CA SER A 4 -3.71 -12.45 -24.53
C SER A 4 -2.78 -13.67 -24.49
N SER A 5 -1.55 -13.50 -24.97
CA SER A 5 -0.46 -14.44 -24.75
C SER A 5 0.18 -14.20 -23.39
N GLY A 6 -0.32 -14.90 -22.36
CA GLY A 6 0.46 -15.76 -21.46
C GLY A 6 1.69 -15.27 -20.68
N ALA A 7 2.16 -14.03 -20.81
CA ALA A 7 3.25 -13.51 -20.01
C ALA A 7 2.69 -12.68 -18.85
N THR A 8 2.84 -13.15 -17.62
CA THR A 8 2.61 -12.31 -16.44
C THR A 8 3.59 -11.14 -16.50
N ALA A 9 3.11 -9.95 -16.88
CA ALA A 9 3.93 -8.73 -17.02
C ALA A 9 4.86 -8.57 -15.81
N SER A 10 6.14 -8.24 -16.02
CA SER A 10 7.07 -8.07 -14.90
C SER A 10 6.66 -6.88 -14.02
N ASP A 11 7.22 -6.77 -12.81
CA ASP A 11 6.96 -5.59 -11.97
C ASP A 11 7.41 -4.30 -12.67
N THR A 12 8.49 -4.36 -13.45
CA THR A 12 8.98 -3.22 -14.25
C THR A 12 7.99 -2.83 -15.35
N ASP A 13 7.39 -3.82 -16.02
CA ASP A 13 6.36 -3.56 -17.05
C ASP A 13 5.11 -2.93 -16.42
N LEU A 14 4.67 -3.47 -15.26
CA LEU A 14 3.54 -2.92 -14.51
C LEU A 14 3.83 -1.50 -14.04
N LEU A 15 5.03 -1.21 -13.53
CA LEU A 15 5.43 0.14 -13.13
C LEU A 15 5.46 1.11 -14.31
N THR A 16 5.87 0.65 -15.49
CA THR A 16 5.83 1.44 -16.72
C THR A 16 4.39 1.74 -17.12
N ALA A 17 3.51 0.74 -17.08
CA ALA A 17 2.08 0.90 -17.35
C ALA A 17 1.41 1.86 -16.35
N VAL A 18 1.76 1.83 -15.06
CA VAL A 18 1.22 2.79 -14.07
C VAL A 18 1.58 4.24 -14.42
N ARG A 19 2.81 4.48 -14.91
CA ARG A 19 3.25 5.82 -15.33
C ARG A 19 2.48 6.34 -16.54
N THR A 20 2.13 5.46 -17.47
CA THR A 20 1.38 5.82 -18.68
C THR A 20 -0.14 5.85 -18.47
N GLY A 21 -0.62 5.72 -17.23
CA GLY A 21 -2.05 5.76 -16.91
C GLY A 21 -2.78 4.42 -17.12
N GLY A 22 -2.05 3.31 -17.21
CA GLY A 22 -2.59 1.96 -17.30
C GLY A 22 -3.47 1.61 -16.11
N HIS A 23 -4.78 1.49 -16.36
CA HIS A 23 -5.76 1.09 -15.37
C HIS A 23 -5.50 -0.37 -14.94
N GLY A 24 -5.53 -0.64 -13.64
CA GLY A 24 -5.31 -1.99 -13.10
C GLY A 24 -3.84 -2.45 -12.98
N ALA A 25 -2.88 -1.78 -13.62
CA ALA A 25 -1.46 -2.16 -13.52
C ALA A 25 -0.94 -2.10 -12.07
N PHE A 26 -1.35 -1.08 -11.31
CA PHE A 26 -1.00 -0.98 -9.90
C PHE A 26 -1.71 -2.03 -9.03
N ALA A 27 -2.92 -2.45 -9.39
CA ALA A 27 -3.63 -3.52 -8.69
C ALA A 27 -2.89 -4.86 -8.84
N ALA A 28 -2.29 -5.12 -10.00
CA ALA A 28 -1.45 -6.30 -10.18
C ALA A 28 -0.17 -6.25 -9.29
N LEU A 29 0.47 -5.08 -9.15
CA LEU A 29 1.58 -4.88 -8.21
C LEU A 29 1.13 -5.10 -6.76
N TRP A 30 -0.05 -4.57 -6.40
CA TRP A 30 -0.65 -4.77 -5.10
C TRP A 30 -0.81 -6.27 -4.78
N SER A 31 -1.58 -6.99 -5.60
CA SER A 31 -1.89 -8.40 -5.37
C SER A 31 -0.65 -9.28 -5.27
N ARG A 32 0.43 -8.95 -6.00
CA ARG A 32 1.69 -9.72 -5.95
C ARG A 32 2.49 -9.50 -4.67
N HIS A 33 2.41 -8.31 -4.07
CA HIS A 33 3.36 -7.89 -3.03
C HIS A 33 2.73 -7.62 -1.68
N VAL A 34 1.39 -7.58 -1.58
CA VAL A 34 0.69 -7.29 -0.31
C VAL A 34 1.09 -8.27 0.80
N ASP A 35 1.12 -9.58 0.54
CA ASP A 35 1.47 -10.58 1.56
C ASP A 35 2.93 -10.48 2.03
N ALA A 36 3.84 -10.11 1.11
CA ALA A 36 5.23 -9.89 1.44
C ALA A 36 5.41 -8.58 2.22
N GLY A 37 4.66 -7.54 1.83
CA GLY A 37 4.59 -6.26 2.54
C GLY A 37 4.06 -6.41 3.96
N LEU A 38 2.96 -7.13 4.16
CA LEU A 38 2.36 -7.38 5.48
C LEU A 38 3.31 -8.15 6.39
N ARG A 39 3.97 -9.20 5.89
CA ARG A 39 4.99 -9.93 6.65
C ARG A 39 6.14 -9.02 7.07
N ALA A 40 6.62 -8.16 6.17
CA ALA A 40 7.67 -7.20 6.50
C ALA A 40 7.20 -6.15 7.51
N ALA A 41 6.00 -5.60 7.33
CA ALA A 41 5.41 -4.60 8.21
C ALA A 41 5.25 -5.13 9.64
N ALA A 42 4.75 -6.36 9.80
CA ALA A 42 4.62 -7.02 11.09
C ALA A 42 5.96 -7.23 11.83
N GLN A 43 7.08 -7.25 11.09
CA GLN A 43 8.42 -7.28 11.70
C GLN A 43 9.01 -5.89 11.96
N ILE A 44 8.50 -4.85 11.30
CA ILE A 44 8.98 -3.47 11.44
C ILE A 44 8.31 -2.79 12.63
N THR A 45 7.02 -3.03 12.86
CA THR A 45 6.24 -2.34 13.91
C THR A 45 5.51 -3.32 14.81
N ASN A 46 5.47 -3.00 16.10
CA ASN A 46 4.60 -3.65 17.09
C ASN A 46 3.61 -2.64 17.73
N ARG A 47 3.55 -1.42 17.20
CA ARG A 47 2.77 -0.30 17.77
C ARG A 47 1.56 0.10 16.93
N PHE A 48 1.59 -0.20 15.63
CA PHE A 48 0.57 0.19 14.67
C PHE A 48 0.13 -1.05 13.89
N ASP A 49 -1.09 -1.02 13.34
CA ASP A 49 -1.57 -2.09 12.47
C ASP A 49 -0.64 -2.23 11.24
N PRO A 50 -0.07 -3.42 10.98
CA PRO A 50 0.71 -3.67 9.78
C PRO A 50 -0.06 -3.38 8.47
N HIS A 51 -1.38 -3.56 8.46
CA HIS A 51 -2.22 -3.24 7.31
C HIS A 51 -2.16 -1.75 6.99
N ASP A 52 -2.34 -0.87 7.97
CA ASP A 52 -2.29 0.58 7.76
C ASP A 52 -0.94 1.03 7.21
N LEU A 53 0.15 0.48 7.74
CA LEU A 53 1.50 0.77 7.28
C LEU A 53 1.70 0.35 5.81
N VAL A 54 1.17 -0.82 5.42
CA VAL A 54 1.21 -1.31 4.04
C VAL A 54 0.35 -0.44 3.12
N GLN A 55 -0.88 -0.13 3.51
CA GLN A 55 -1.80 0.71 2.75
C GLN A 55 -1.16 2.09 2.47
N GLU A 56 -0.56 2.72 3.48
CA GLU A 56 0.13 4.00 3.33
C GLU A 56 1.34 3.89 2.40
N ALA A 57 2.16 2.84 2.55
CA ALA A 57 3.32 2.62 1.69
C ALA A 57 2.94 2.50 0.22
N PHE A 58 1.95 1.66 -0.10
CA PHE A 58 1.44 1.52 -1.46
C PHE A 58 0.83 2.83 -1.98
N THR A 59 0.09 3.57 -1.15
CA THR A 59 -0.47 4.88 -1.52
C THR A 59 0.61 5.87 -1.91
N ARG A 60 1.69 5.98 -1.11
CA ARG A 60 2.84 6.84 -1.42
C ARG A 60 3.55 6.40 -2.68
N ILE A 61 3.75 5.10 -2.87
CA ILE A 61 4.40 4.56 -4.07
C ILE A 61 3.56 4.87 -5.31
N LEU A 62 2.24 4.64 -5.29
CA LEU A 62 1.34 4.97 -6.40
C LEU A 62 1.42 6.45 -6.78
N GLY A 63 1.33 7.33 -5.77
CA GLY A 63 1.45 8.77 -5.98
C GLY A 63 2.80 9.17 -6.57
N ALA A 64 3.89 8.60 -6.05
CA ALA A 64 5.24 8.85 -6.56
C ALA A 64 5.39 8.37 -8.01
N THR A 65 5.00 7.12 -8.31
CA THR A 65 5.06 6.54 -9.65
C THR A 65 4.26 7.35 -10.66
N ARG A 66 3.03 7.77 -10.34
CA ARG A 66 2.20 8.62 -11.22
C ARG A 66 2.82 9.98 -11.53
N ARG A 67 3.60 10.54 -10.62
CA ARG A 67 4.34 11.80 -10.84
C ARG A 67 5.69 11.61 -11.56
N GLY A 68 5.99 10.40 -12.02
CA GLY A 68 7.27 10.07 -12.64
C GLY A 68 8.42 9.84 -11.64
N ALA A 69 8.16 9.91 -10.33
CA ALA A 69 9.08 9.54 -9.27
C ALA A 69 8.91 8.05 -8.88
N GLY A 70 9.48 7.63 -7.76
CA GLY A 70 9.26 6.27 -7.22
C GLY A 70 10.05 5.16 -7.93
N PRO A 71 9.70 3.87 -7.70
CA PRO A 71 10.46 2.74 -8.22
C PRO A 71 10.35 2.64 -9.74
N VAL A 72 11.49 2.63 -10.43
CA VAL A 72 11.55 2.34 -11.88
C VAL A 72 11.65 0.83 -12.10
N GLU A 73 12.38 0.15 -11.22
CA GLU A 73 12.58 -1.29 -11.17
C GLU A 73 12.51 -1.78 -9.71
N ALA A 74 12.59 -3.09 -9.51
CA ALA A 74 12.73 -3.72 -8.19
C ALA A 74 11.70 -3.21 -7.15
N PHE A 75 10.41 -3.37 -7.47
CA PHE A 75 9.30 -2.86 -6.67
C PHE A 75 9.37 -3.30 -5.19
N ARG A 76 9.61 -4.60 -4.94
CA ARG A 76 9.55 -5.16 -3.58
C ARG A 76 10.62 -4.58 -2.62
N PRO A 77 11.90 -4.47 -3.00
CA PRO A 77 12.88 -3.72 -2.21
C PRO A 77 12.47 -2.27 -1.92
N TYR A 78 11.90 -1.57 -2.90
CA TYR A 78 11.42 -0.19 -2.71
C TYR A 78 10.26 -0.13 -1.72
N LEU A 79 9.33 -1.08 -1.79
CA LEU A 79 8.24 -1.24 -0.82
C LEU A 79 8.79 -1.39 0.60
N TYR A 80 9.77 -2.27 0.81
CA TYR A 80 10.39 -2.46 2.13
C TYR A 80 11.10 -1.21 2.64
N ALA A 81 11.81 -0.48 1.78
CA ALA A 81 12.43 0.79 2.15
C ALA A 81 11.37 1.83 2.55
N THR A 82 10.27 1.89 1.80
CA THR A 82 9.14 2.81 2.08
C THR A 82 8.47 2.48 3.42
N LEU A 83 8.21 1.20 3.72
CA LEU A 83 7.66 0.75 5.00
C LEU A 83 8.54 1.20 6.18
N ARG A 84 9.86 1.02 6.08
CA ARG A 84 10.82 1.45 7.11
C ARG A 84 10.80 2.96 7.30
N ASN A 85 10.81 3.73 6.22
CA ASN A 85 10.78 5.19 6.27
C ASN A 85 9.49 5.71 6.92
N ILE A 86 8.34 5.11 6.60
CA ILE A 86 7.06 5.50 7.20
C ILE A 86 7.06 5.19 8.70
N SER A 87 7.45 3.98 9.10
CA SER A 87 7.52 3.59 10.52
C SER A 87 8.43 4.52 11.34
N GLN A 88 9.56 4.94 10.78
CA GLN A 88 10.46 5.90 11.42
C GLN A 88 9.85 7.31 11.53
N ASN A 89 8.99 7.72 10.59
CA ASN A 89 8.36 9.03 10.63
C ASN A 89 7.12 9.06 11.54
N TRP A 90 6.32 8.00 11.57
CA TRP A 90 5.18 7.87 12.49
C TRP A 90 5.60 7.87 13.96
N HIS A 91 6.85 7.55 14.25
CA HIS A 91 7.44 7.76 15.58
C HIS A 91 7.42 9.23 16.04
N ARG A 92 7.36 10.20 15.12
CA ARG A 92 7.41 11.63 15.42
C ARG A 92 6.03 12.29 15.45
N ASP A 93 5.09 11.79 14.68
CA ASP A 93 3.83 12.51 14.43
C ASP A 93 2.72 12.16 15.42
N GLY A 94 2.89 11.13 16.27
CA GLY A 94 2.07 10.88 17.47
C GLY A 94 0.60 11.23 17.30
N ILE A 95 -0.01 10.76 16.22
CA ILE A 95 -1.44 11.02 15.98
C ILE A 95 -2.18 10.17 16.99
N GLU A 96 -2.86 10.91 17.87
CA GLU A 96 -3.76 10.47 18.90
C GLU A 96 -4.55 9.26 18.43
N ASP A 97 -4.42 8.21 19.24
CA ASP A 97 -5.43 7.20 19.53
C ASP A 97 -6.79 7.58 18.90
N PHE A 98 -7.01 7.16 17.65
CA PHE A 98 -8.37 6.96 17.18
C PHE A 98 -8.87 5.71 17.91
N ALA A 99 -9.10 5.90 19.21
CA ALA A 99 -9.93 5.05 20.00
C ALA A 99 -11.30 5.10 19.31
N TYR A 100 -11.56 4.10 18.47
CA TYR A 100 -12.90 3.72 18.04
C TYR A 100 -13.81 3.37 19.25
N ASP A 101 -13.30 3.49 20.48
CA ASP A 101 -14.00 3.41 21.76
C ASP A 101 -15.01 4.57 21.98
N ASP A 102 -14.93 5.67 21.22
CA ASP A 102 -15.93 6.77 21.26
C ASP A 102 -17.02 6.65 20.18
N LEU A 103 -17.08 5.53 19.43
CA LEU A 103 -18.35 5.10 18.85
C LEU A 103 -19.21 4.57 20.01
N GLY A 104 -19.70 5.52 20.81
CA GLY A 104 -20.70 5.26 21.82
C GLY A 104 -21.83 4.45 21.24
N ASP A 105 -22.36 3.58 22.08
CA ASP A 105 -23.54 2.72 21.94
C ASP A 105 -24.76 3.51 21.43
N GLU A 106 -24.71 3.98 20.18
CA GLU A 106 -25.80 4.64 19.49
C GLU A 106 -26.71 3.52 19.02
N ALA A 107 -27.56 3.10 19.96
CA ALA A 107 -28.67 2.20 19.73
C ALA A 107 -29.34 2.53 18.40
N ASP A 108 -29.37 1.54 17.51
CA ASP A 108 -29.98 1.61 16.19
C ASP A 108 -31.37 2.26 16.27
N PRO A 109 -31.57 3.47 15.74
CA PRO A 109 -32.88 4.14 15.75
C PRO A 109 -33.89 3.49 14.79
N LEU A 110 -33.53 2.40 14.11
CA LEU A 110 -34.39 1.65 13.19
C LEU A 110 -34.92 0.33 13.76
N ALA A 111 -34.70 0.04 15.05
CA ALA A 111 -35.46 -0.99 15.73
C ALA A 111 -36.91 -0.51 15.97
N ARG A 112 -37.79 -0.70 14.99
CA ARG A 112 -39.23 -0.49 15.13
C ARG A 112 -40.02 -1.71 14.70
#